data_AF-A0A963NYU6-F1
#
_entry.id   AF-A0A963NYU6-F1
#
_cell.length_a   1.000
_cell.length_b   1.000
_cell.length_c   1.000
_cell.angle_alpha   90.00
_cell.angle_beta   90.00
_cell.angle_gamma   90.00
#
_symmetry.space_group_name_H-M   'P 1'
#
loop_
_entity.id
_entity.type
_entity.pdbx_description
1 polymer ?
#
loop_
_entity_poly.entity_id
_entity_poly.type
_entity_poly.pdbx_seq_one_letter_code
_entity_poly.pdbx_strand_id
1 'polypeptide(L)'
;MQKALGAEFLGTFWLVLGGCGSAVLAAAFPDLGIGFLGVAFAFGLTVLTMAYAVGHISGGHFNPAVSVGLAVAGRFELGKLAPYVIAQVAGGIAAAIVLYLIVSGKADFAGVGGFAANGYGELSPGGYSMASGFLTEIVMTFFFLMIILGASSKRAPAGFAPIAIGLGLTLIHLISIPVTNTSV
;
A
#
# COMPACT_ATOMS: atom_id res chain seq x y z
N MET A 1 -18.86 8.50 -11.02
CA MET A 1 -17.80 7.52 -11.39
C MET A 1 -16.46 8.21 -11.62
N GLN A 2 -16.33 9.12 -12.58
CA GLN A 2 -15.04 9.75 -12.92
C GLN A 2 -14.27 10.35 -11.73
N LYS A 3 -14.94 11.12 -10.86
CA LYS A 3 -14.32 11.68 -9.65
C LYS A 3 -13.75 10.60 -8.71
N ALA A 4 -14.46 9.48 -8.57
CA ALA A 4 -14.01 8.37 -7.72
C ALA A 4 -12.80 7.65 -8.34
N LEU A 5 -12.78 7.45 -9.66
CA LEU A 5 -11.62 6.87 -10.34
C LEU A 5 -10.38 7.78 -10.23
N GLY A 6 -10.56 9.10 -10.34
CA GLY A 6 -9.47 10.06 -10.11
C GLY A 6 -8.94 10.02 -8.67
N ALA A 7 -9.83 9.88 -7.68
CA ALA A 7 -9.44 9.70 -6.28
C ALA A 7 -8.66 8.40 -6.05
N GLU A 8 -9.09 7.28 -6.64
CA GLU A 8 -8.39 5.99 -6.54
C GLU A 8 -7.02 6.01 -7.24
N PHE A 9 -6.93 6.65 -8.41
CA PHE A 9 -5.66 6.86 -9.10
C PHE A 9 -4.68 7.65 -8.24
N LEU A 10 -5.09 8.82 -7.72
CA LEU A 10 -4.22 9.67 -6.92
C LEU A 10 -3.86 9.04 -5.58
N GLY A 11 -4.79 8.33 -4.94
CA GLY A 11 -4.52 7.64 -3.69
C GLY A 11 -3.54 6.48 -3.85
N THR A 12 -3.68 5.68 -4.90
CA THR A 12 -2.74 4.58 -5.18
C THR A 12 -1.38 5.11 -5.65
N PHE A 13 -1.39 6.20 -6.43
CA PHE A 13 -0.16 6.94 -6.77
C PHE A 13 0.58 7.37 -5.50
N TRP A 14 -0.13 7.98 -4.55
CA TRP A 14 0.46 8.43 -3.29
C TRP A 14 0.98 7.27 -2.44
N LEU A 15 0.24 6.16 -2.40
CA LEU A 15 0.67 4.93 -1.71
C LEU A 15 2.00 4.42 -2.25
N VAL A 16 2.11 4.23 -3.57
CA VAL A 16 3.33 3.72 -4.19
C VAL A 16 4.46 4.73 -4.11
N LEU A 17 4.21 6.01 -4.38
CA LEU A 17 5.26 7.03 -4.34
C LEU A 17 5.80 7.23 -2.91
N GLY A 18 4.93 7.30 -1.91
CA GLY A 18 5.33 7.51 -0.52
C GLY A 18 5.95 6.26 0.09
N GLY A 19 5.29 5.11 -0.02
CA GLY A 19 5.76 3.84 0.53
C GLY A 19 7.05 3.37 -0.14
N CYS A 20 6.98 3.02 -1.44
CA CYS A 20 8.16 2.55 -2.19
C CYS A 20 9.23 3.63 -2.30
N GLY A 21 8.85 4.91 -2.43
CA GLY A 21 9.83 6.00 -2.47
C GLY A 21 10.62 6.11 -1.17
N SER A 22 9.97 6.00 0.00
CA SER A 22 10.68 5.99 1.28
C SER A 22 11.65 4.80 1.39
N ALA A 23 11.24 3.63 0.89
CA ALA A 23 12.06 2.43 0.88
C ALA A 23 13.30 2.59 -0.01
N VAL A 24 13.12 3.10 -1.23
CA VAL A 24 14.22 3.24 -2.20
C VAL A 24 15.14 4.40 -1.86
N LEU A 25 14.60 5.53 -1.37
CA LEU A 25 15.36 6.77 -1.22
C LEU A 25 15.97 6.94 0.18
N ALA A 26 15.31 6.44 1.23
CA ALA A 26 15.63 6.83 2.61
C ALA A 26 15.87 5.66 3.56
N ALA A 27 15.44 4.43 3.26
CA ALA A 27 15.53 3.31 4.21
C ALA A 27 16.96 3.04 4.69
N ALA A 28 17.93 3.08 3.76
CA ALA A 28 19.33 2.79 4.01
C ALA A 28 20.25 4.01 3.77
N PHE A 29 19.73 5.23 3.94
CA PHE A 29 20.55 6.43 3.82
C PHE A 29 21.71 6.38 4.85
N PRO A 30 22.96 6.73 4.48
CA PRO A 30 24.10 6.64 5.39
C PRO A 30 23.85 7.40 6.70
N ASP A 31 24.07 6.72 7.83
CA ASP A 31 23.94 7.23 9.21
C ASP A 31 22.53 7.69 9.67
N LEU A 32 21.63 8.03 8.73
CA LEU A 32 20.32 8.63 9.00
C LEU A 32 19.15 7.87 8.37
N GLY A 33 19.39 6.63 7.93
CA GLY A 33 18.39 5.80 7.28
C GLY A 33 17.17 5.55 8.16
N ILE A 34 15.99 5.55 7.53
CA ILE A 34 14.72 5.39 8.28
C ILE A 34 14.41 3.93 8.63
N GLY A 35 15.14 2.97 8.03
CA GLY A 35 14.96 1.54 8.23
C GLY A 35 13.55 1.03 7.93
N PHE A 36 13.25 -0.21 8.33
CA PHE A 36 11.93 -0.82 8.12
C PHE A 36 10.81 -0.12 8.90
N LEU A 37 11.11 0.42 10.09
CA LEU A 37 10.15 1.17 10.89
C LEU A 37 9.65 2.41 10.13
N GLY A 38 10.56 3.19 9.56
CA GLY A 38 10.20 4.38 8.80
C GLY A 38 9.44 4.06 7.52
N VAL A 39 9.83 3.00 6.80
CA VAL A 39 9.11 2.52 5.61
C VAL A 39 7.70 2.10 5.97
N ALA A 40 7.53 1.29 7.03
CA ALA A 40 6.22 0.86 7.49
C ALA A 40 5.31 2.06 7.84
N PHE A 41 5.87 3.05 8.54
CA PHE A 41 5.15 4.26 8.88
C PHE A 41 4.77 5.07 7.64
N ALA A 42 5.68 5.19 6.65
CA ALA A 42 5.39 5.88 5.39
C ALA A 42 4.20 5.23 4.66
N PHE A 43 4.18 3.89 4.49
CA PHE A 43 3.05 3.20 3.87
C PHE A 43 1.73 3.47 4.60
N GLY A 44 1.71 3.34 5.92
CA GLY A 44 0.48 3.62 6.67
C GLY A 44 0.03 5.07 6.61
N LEU A 45 0.97 6.02 6.63
CA LEU A 45 0.64 7.45 6.48
C LEU A 45 0.04 7.74 5.11
N THR A 46 0.52 7.15 4.02
CA THR A 46 -0.05 7.41 2.70
C THR A 46 -1.55 7.07 2.64
N VAL A 47 -1.93 5.90 3.18
CA VAL A 47 -3.33 5.48 3.28
C VAL A 47 -4.11 6.37 4.23
N LEU A 48 -3.57 6.67 5.42
CA LEU A 48 -4.22 7.55 6.39
C LEU A 48 -4.57 8.91 5.76
N THR A 49 -3.57 9.56 5.15
CA THR A 49 -3.73 10.91 4.61
C THR A 49 -4.68 10.93 3.42
N MET A 50 -4.57 9.97 2.50
CA MET A 50 -5.44 9.93 1.32
C MET A 50 -6.86 9.45 1.65
N ALA A 51 -7.03 8.58 2.64
CA ALA A 51 -8.36 8.21 3.11
C ALA A 51 -9.08 9.41 3.73
N TYR A 52 -8.39 10.30 4.45
CA TYR A 52 -8.98 11.58 4.86
C TYR A 52 -9.23 12.52 3.68
N ALA A 53 -8.29 12.65 2.75
CA ALA A 53 -8.36 13.64 1.68
C ALA A 53 -9.43 13.32 0.62
N VAL A 54 -9.57 12.04 0.23
CA VAL A 54 -10.45 11.64 -0.87
C VAL A 54 -11.30 10.41 -0.57
N GLY A 55 -11.21 9.83 0.64
CA GLY A 55 -12.02 8.66 1.01
C GLY A 55 -13.52 8.95 0.97
N HIS A 56 -13.94 10.19 1.24
CA HIS A 56 -15.35 10.61 1.08
C HIS A 56 -15.81 10.71 -0.39
N ILE A 57 -14.90 10.59 -1.38
CA ILE A 57 -15.19 10.65 -2.82
C ILE A 57 -15.33 9.24 -3.41
N SER A 58 -14.39 8.33 -3.13
CA SER A 58 -14.35 6.98 -3.71
C SER A 58 -14.61 5.85 -2.72
N GLY A 59 -14.56 6.10 -1.42
CA GLY A 59 -14.39 5.08 -0.38
C GLY A 59 -12.93 4.86 0.01
N GLY A 60 -11.98 5.37 -0.79
CA GLY A 60 -10.55 5.35 -0.48
C GLY A 60 -9.97 3.95 -0.37
N HIS A 61 -10.12 3.13 -1.41
CA HIS A 61 -9.64 1.75 -1.36
C HIS A 61 -8.13 1.68 -1.60
N PHE A 62 -7.67 2.37 -2.65
CA PHE A 62 -6.28 2.49 -3.08
C PHE A 62 -5.56 1.16 -3.34
N ASN A 63 -6.33 0.07 -3.42
CA ASN A 63 -5.82 -1.29 -3.40
C ASN A 63 -6.86 -2.25 -4.04
N PRO A 64 -6.45 -3.08 -5.02
CA PRO A 64 -7.32 -4.07 -5.64
C PRO A 64 -7.90 -5.11 -4.66
N ALA A 65 -7.09 -5.64 -3.73
CA ALA A 65 -7.54 -6.62 -2.74
C ALA A 65 -8.59 -6.02 -1.79
N VAL A 66 -8.46 -4.74 -1.43
CA VAL A 66 -9.48 -4.00 -0.67
C VAL A 66 -10.77 -3.88 -1.47
N SER A 67 -10.71 -3.47 -2.75
CA SER A 67 -11.89 -3.37 -3.61
C SER A 67 -12.62 -4.72 -3.76
N VAL A 68 -11.85 -5.80 -3.95
CA VAL A 68 -12.40 -7.18 -4.04
C VAL A 68 -13.04 -7.58 -2.71
N GLY A 69 -12.33 -7.42 -1.60
CA GLY A 69 -12.82 -7.82 -0.28
C GLY A 69 -14.08 -7.06 0.14
N LEU A 70 -14.15 -5.76 -0.14
CA LEU A 70 -15.35 -4.95 0.07
C LEU A 70 -16.52 -5.39 -0.83
N ALA A 71 -16.25 -5.79 -2.08
CA ALA A 71 -17.28 -6.31 -2.97
C ALA A 71 -17.84 -7.65 -2.47
N VAL A 72 -16.96 -8.57 -2.06
CA VAL A 72 -17.33 -9.86 -1.45
C VAL A 72 -18.14 -9.66 -0.16
N ALA A 73 -17.78 -8.66 0.65
CA ALA A 73 -18.51 -8.31 1.86
C ALA A 73 -19.83 -7.55 1.62
N GLY A 74 -20.24 -7.34 0.36
CA GLY A 74 -21.46 -6.60 0.00
C GLY A 74 -21.39 -5.11 0.34
N ARG A 75 -20.18 -4.56 0.49
CA ARG A 75 -19.91 -3.14 0.80
C ARG A 75 -19.51 -2.32 -0.42
N PHE A 76 -19.28 -2.97 -1.56
CA PHE A 76 -18.92 -2.33 -2.80
C PHE A 76 -19.60 -3.01 -3.99
N GLU A 77 -19.96 -2.23 -5.00
CA GLU A 77 -20.71 -2.69 -6.15
C GLU A 77 -19.79 -3.42 -7.14
N LEU A 78 -20.09 -4.68 -7.46
CA LEU A 78 -19.26 -5.53 -8.34
C LEU A 78 -18.97 -4.89 -9.71
N GLY A 79 -19.93 -4.16 -10.30
CA GLY A 79 -19.74 -3.48 -11.58
C GLY A 79 -18.69 -2.36 -11.56
N LYS A 80 -18.30 -1.88 -10.37
CA LYS A 80 -17.27 -0.84 -10.19
C LYS A 80 -15.88 -1.42 -9.96
N LEU A 81 -15.76 -2.72 -9.77
CA LEU A 81 -14.52 -3.39 -9.41
C LEU A 81 -13.43 -3.22 -10.48
N ALA A 82 -13.70 -3.61 -11.72
CA ALA A 82 -12.72 -3.51 -12.79
C ALA A 82 -12.25 -2.05 -13.03
N PRO A 83 -13.15 -1.05 -13.11
CA PRO A 83 -12.72 0.36 -13.20
C PRO A 83 -11.83 0.83 -12.04
N TYR A 84 -12.11 0.43 -10.81
CA TYR A 84 -11.29 0.79 -9.65
C TYR A 84 -9.91 0.16 -9.74
N VAL A 85 -9.83 -1.14 -10.04
CA VAL A 85 -8.55 -1.85 -10.19
C VAL A 85 -7.70 -1.23 -11.29
N ILE A 86 -8.29 -0.87 -12.44
CA ILE A 86 -7.57 -0.21 -13.52
C ILE A 86 -7.02 1.15 -13.06
N ALA A 87 -7.84 1.96 -12.38
CA ALA A 87 -7.40 3.27 -11.88
C ALA A 87 -6.27 3.15 -10.85
N GLN A 88 -6.36 2.17 -9.95
CA GLN A 88 -5.37 1.88 -8.92
C GLN A 88 -4.04 1.45 -9.55
N VAL A 89 -4.06 0.45 -10.45
CA VAL A 89 -2.87 -0.04 -11.15
C VAL A 89 -2.23 1.07 -11.99
N ALA A 90 -3.01 1.86 -12.72
CA ALA A 90 -2.49 2.98 -13.48
C ALA A 90 -1.82 4.04 -12.59
N GLY A 91 -2.41 4.34 -11.42
CA GLY A 91 -1.84 5.24 -10.42
C GLY A 91 -0.51 4.74 -9.87
N GLY A 92 -0.44 3.46 -9.51
CA GLY A 92 0.78 2.82 -9.04
C GLY A 92 1.90 2.82 -10.08
N ILE A 93 1.59 2.51 -11.34
CA ILE A 93 2.57 2.56 -12.45
C ILE A 93 3.09 3.99 -12.64
N ALA A 94 2.20 4.99 -12.64
CA ALA A 94 2.61 6.39 -12.78
C ALA A 94 3.53 6.83 -11.63
N ALA A 95 3.25 6.41 -10.39
CA ALA A 95 4.10 6.67 -9.23
C ALA A 95 5.46 6.00 -9.34
N ALA A 96 5.51 4.74 -9.79
CA ALA A 96 6.77 4.03 -10.01
C ALA A 96 7.63 4.69 -11.10
N ILE A 97 7.02 5.20 -12.18
CA ILE A 97 7.72 5.98 -13.22
C ILE A 97 8.31 7.26 -12.62
N VAL A 98 7.52 8.01 -11.85
CA VAL A 98 8.00 9.23 -11.17
C VAL A 98 9.16 8.91 -10.23
N LEU A 99 9.04 7.85 -9.43
CA LEU A 99 10.10 7.40 -8.53
C LEU A 99 11.36 7.01 -9.30
N TYR A 100 11.22 6.29 -10.42
CA TYR A 100 12.36 5.92 -11.26
C TYR A 100 13.10 7.15 -11.77
N LEU A 101 12.38 8.14 -12.28
CA LEU A 101 12.97 9.39 -12.75
C LEU A 101 13.75 10.10 -11.63
N ILE A 102 13.20 10.15 -10.42
CA ILE A 102 13.87 10.73 -9.24
C ILE A 102 15.17 9.97 -8.92
N VAL A 103 15.10 8.65 -8.80
CA VAL A 103 16.26 7.81 -8.40
C VAL A 103 17.36 7.84 -9.46
N SER A 104 16.98 7.82 -10.75
CA SER A 104 17.91 7.89 -11.88
C SER A 104 18.64 9.23 -12.00
N GLY A 105 18.17 10.27 -11.31
CA GLY A 105 18.81 11.58 -11.24
C GLY A 105 20.04 11.65 -10.33
N LYS A 106 20.36 10.57 -9.59
CA LYS A 106 21.55 10.51 -8.72
C LYS A 106 22.82 10.36 -9.57
N ALA A 107 23.87 11.14 -9.27
CA ALA A 107 25.11 11.19 -10.09
C ALA A 107 25.82 9.82 -10.20
N ASP A 108 25.73 9.00 -9.17
CA ASP A 108 26.27 7.64 -9.04
C ASP A 108 25.18 6.57 -9.23
N PHE A 109 24.12 6.85 -9.98
CA PHE A 109 23.07 5.88 -10.27
C PHE A 109 23.64 4.63 -10.98
N ALA A 110 23.59 3.49 -10.29
CA ALA A 110 24.09 2.21 -10.77
C ALA A 110 22.94 1.23 -11.16
N GLY A 111 21.70 1.71 -11.20
CA GLY A 111 20.50 0.91 -11.39
C GLY A 111 19.55 0.95 -10.19
N VAL A 112 18.42 0.26 -10.30
CA VAL A 112 17.34 0.30 -9.30
C VAL A 112 17.37 -0.85 -8.29
N GLY A 113 18.27 -1.82 -8.46
CA GLY A 113 18.29 -3.04 -7.64
C GLY A 113 16.92 -3.72 -7.63
N GLY A 114 16.45 -4.10 -6.44
CA GLY A 114 15.10 -4.66 -6.27
C GLY A 114 13.96 -3.63 -6.37
N PHE A 115 14.26 -2.32 -6.38
CA PHE A 115 13.28 -1.23 -6.52
C PHE A 115 12.02 -1.34 -5.63
N ALA A 116 12.22 -1.77 -4.38
CA ALA A 116 11.17 -2.06 -3.41
C ALA A 116 10.12 -3.10 -3.87
N ALA A 117 10.44 -3.94 -4.85
CA ALA A 117 9.58 -5.02 -5.28
C ALA A 117 9.37 -6.05 -4.16
N ASN A 118 8.23 -6.72 -4.21
CA ASN A 118 7.92 -7.87 -3.37
C ASN A 118 8.57 -9.15 -3.91
N GLY A 119 8.87 -10.09 -3.03
CA GLY A 119 9.53 -11.33 -3.41
C GLY A 119 9.40 -12.44 -2.37
N TYR A 120 9.70 -13.67 -2.77
CA TYR A 120 9.74 -14.85 -1.91
C TYR A 120 10.93 -15.74 -2.29
N GLY A 121 11.27 -16.71 -1.44
CA GLY A 121 12.44 -17.55 -1.63
C GLY A 121 13.70 -16.70 -1.65
N GLU A 122 14.51 -16.83 -2.70
CA GLU A 122 15.73 -16.03 -2.90
C GLU A 122 15.46 -14.52 -3.05
N LEU A 123 14.24 -14.13 -3.43
CA LEU A 123 13.83 -12.74 -3.56
C LEU A 123 13.20 -12.17 -2.27
N SER A 124 13.01 -12.99 -1.23
CA SER A 124 12.58 -12.53 0.09
C SER A 124 13.72 -11.77 0.78
N PRO A 125 13.48 -10.61 1.42
CA PRO A 125 14.53 -9.90 2.17
C PRO A 125 15.17 -10.76 3.27
N GLY A 126 14.40 -11.64 3.90
CA GLY A 126 14.85 -12.58 4.94
C GLY A 126 15.01 -14.03 4.47
N GLY A 127 14.95 -14.29 3.15
CA GLY A 127 15.10 -15.65 2.59
C GLY A 127 13.95 -16.62 2.93
N TYR A 128 12.75 -16.11 3.23
CA TYR A 128 11.60 -16.94 3.58
C TYR A 128 11.05 -17.70 2.37
N SER A 129 10.59 -18.94 2.60
CA SER A 129 10.03 -19.79 1.55
C SER A 129 8.74 -19.21 0.93
N MET A 130 8.40 -19.65 -0.29
CA MET A 130 7.14 -19.28 -0.95
C MET A 130 5.91 -19.59 -0.08
N ALA A 131 5.91 -20.73 0.62
CA ALA A 131 4.82 -21.10 1.53
C ALA A 131 4.68 -20.12 2.70
N SER A 132 5.80 -19.65 3.26
CA SER A 132 5.80 -18.64 4.34
C SER A 132 5.29 -17.29 3.84
N GLY A 133 5.72 -16.88 2.65
CA GLY A 133 5.23 -15.66 2.00
C GLY A 133 3.73 -15.72 1.73
N PHE A 134 3.24 -16.82 1.15
CA PHE A 134 1.81 -17.03 0.88
C PHE A 134 0.96 -16.96 2.16
N LEU A 135 1.37 -17.66 3.21
CA LEU A 135 0.66 -17.65 4.49
C LEU A 135 0.64 -16.24 5.10
N THR A 136 1.78 -15.54 5.06
CA THR A 136 1.91 -14.19 5.59
C THR A 136 0.96 -13.23 4.87
N GLU A 137 1.00 -13.21 3.54
CA GLU A 137 0.16 -12.30 2.74
C GLU A 137 -1.33 -12.58 2.92
N ILE A 138 -1.76 -13.85 3.00
CA ILE A 138 -3.16 -14.20 3.27
C ILE A 138 -3.60 -13.67 4.64
N VAL A 139 -2.82 -13.93 5.69
CA VAL A 139 -3.22 -13.55 7.06
C VAL A 139 -3.22 -12.03 7.20
N MET A 140 -2.18 -11.35 6.70
CA MET A 140 -2.10 -9.89 6.79
C MET A 140 -3.23 -9.22 5.99
N THR A 141 -3.53 -9.68 4.77
CA THR A 141 -4.63 -9.14 3.95
C THR A 141 -5.99 -9.39 4.60
N PHE A 142 -6.19 -10.57 5.19
CA PHE A 142 -7.41 -10.90 5.94
C PHE A 142 -7.63 -9.91 7.09
N PHE A 143 -6.60 -9.69 7.94
CA PHE A 143 -6.71 -8.74 9.05
C PHE A 143 -6.88 -7.31 8.56
N PHE A 144 -6.26 -6.93 7.44
CA PHE A 144 -6.46 -5.61 6.86
C PHE A 144 -7.92 -5.37 6.45
N LEU A 145 -8.52 -6.33 5.74
CA LEU A 145 -9.94 -6.29 5.39
C LEU A 145 -10.85 -6.26 6.63
N MET A 146 -10.51 -7.04 7.67
CA MET A 146 -11.25 -7.02 8.94
C MET A 146 -11.19 -5.64 9.61
N ILE A 147 -10.03 -4.99 9.63
CA ILE A 147 -9.87 -3.62 10.17
C ILE A 147 -10.71 -2.64 9.36
N ILE A 148 -10.65 -2.71 8.02
CA ILE A 148 -11.41 -1.81 7.14
C ILE A 148 -12.91 -1.97 7.37
N LEU A 149 -13.42 -3.21 7.35
CA LEU A 149 -14.85 -3.51 7.54
C LEU A 149 -15.34 -3.12 8.93
N GLY A 150 -14.52 -3.37 9.96
CA GLY A 150 -14.83 -3.01 11.34
C GLY A 150 -14.85 -1.50 11.56
N ALA A 151 -13.79 -0.80 11.15
CA ALA A 151 -13.61 0.63 11.38
C ALA A 151 -14.57 1.51 10.56
N SER A 152 -15.02 1.02 9.39
CA SER A 152 -16.02 1.71 8.55
C SER A 152 -17.48 1.34 8.89
N SER A 153 -17.70 0.48 9.88
CA SER A 153 -19.04 0.09 10.31
C SER A 153 -19.79 1.26 10.95
N LYS A 154 -21.13 1.29 10.77
CA LYS A 154 -22.01 2.25 11.48
C LYS A 154 -21.96 2.13 13.01
N ARG A 155 -21.42 1.03 13.54
CA ARG A 155 -21.23 0.80 14.98
C ARG A 155 -19.92 1.38 15.51
N ALA A 156 -18.98 1.74 14.63
CA ALA A 156 -17.71 2.35 15.00
C ALA A 156 -17.86 3.89 15.07
N PRO A 157 -17.04 4.57 15.89
CA PRO A 157 -17.01 6.04 15.92
C PRO A 157 -16.72 6.63 14.53
N ALA A 158 -17.60 7.52 14.06
CA ALA A 158 -17.46 8.15 12.76
C ALA A 158 -16.20 9.02 12.67
N GLY A 159 -15.53 9.02 11.52
CA GLY A 159 -14.34 9.85 11.25
C GLY A 159 -13.00 9.22 11.65
N PHE A 160 -12.98 8.11 12.38
CA PHE A 160 -11.74 7.45 12.84
C PHE A 160 -11.24 6.33 11.92
N ALA A 161 -12.00 5.93 10.91
CA ALA A 161 -11.62 4.85 9.99
C ALA A 161 -10.25 5.07 9.32
N PRO A 162 -9.92 6.26 8.78
CA PRO A 162 -8.60 6.49 8.17
C PRO A 162 -7.42 6.24 9.11
N ILE A 163 -7.54 6.58 10.41
CA ILE A 163 -6.51 6.33 11.40
C ILE A 163 -6.34 4.82 11.61
N ALA A 164 -7.43 4.11 11.86
CA ALA A 164 -7.38 2.67 12.09
C ALA A 164 -6.82 1.90 10.88
N ILE A 165 -7.23 2.28 9.66
CA ILE A 165 -6.80 1.63 8.42
C ILE A 165 -5.33 1.94 8.13
N GLY A 166 -4.92 3.21 8.18
CA GLY A 166 -3.52 3.60 7.91
C GLY A 166 -2.54 3.02 8.94
N LEU A 167 -2.87 3.06 10.23
CA LEU A 167 -2.04 2.41 11.26
C LEU A 167 -2.09 0.88 11.17
N GLY A 168 -3.21 0.31 10.71
CA GLY A 168 -3.30 -1.12 10.39
C GLY A 168 -2.29 -1.52 9.30
N LEU A 169 -2.16 -0.72 8.24
CA LEU A 169 -1.16 -0.96 7.19
C LEU A 169 0.28 -0.76 7.69
N THR A 170 0.51 0.21 8.59
CA THR A 170 1.81 0.36 9.28
C THR A 170 2.17 -0.93 10.01
N LEU A 171 1.25 -1.46 10.82
CA LEU A 171 1.48 -2.68 11.59
C LEU A 171 1.79 -3.87 10.69
N ILE A 172 1.06 -4.03 9.59
CA ILE A 172 1.31 -5.09 8.61
C ILE A 172 2.74 -5.01 8.07
N HIS A 173 3.20 -3.82 7.67
CA HIS A 173 4.58 -3.63 7.20
C HIS A 173 5.62 -3.93 8.27
N LEU A 174 5.37 -3.55 9.53
CA LEU A 174 6.26 -3.89 10.65
C LEU A 174 6.43 -5.41 10.83
N ILE A 175 5.43 -6.20 10.44
CA ILE A 175 5.45 -7.66 10.53
C ILE A 175 6.09 -8.28 9.30
N SER A 176 5.64 -7.90 8.09
CA SER A 176 5.89 -8.70 6.87
C SER A 176 7.01 -8.18 5.96
N ILE A 177 7.61 -7.01 6.20
CA ILE A 177 8.72 -6.52 5.37
C ILE A 177 9.84 -7.57 5.26
N PRO A 178 10.32 -8.21 6.34
CA PRO A 178 11.36 -9.22 6.23
C PRO A 178 10.94 -10.49 5.44
N VAL A 179 9.65 -10.77 5.31
CA VAL A 179 9.15 -12.01 4.68
C VAL A 179 8.95 -11.83 3.19
N THR A 180 8.25 -10.78 2.77
CA THR A 180 7.84 -10.56 1.37
C THR A 180 8.10 -9.15 0.84
N ASN A 181 8.75 -8.31 1.66
CA ASN A 181 8.76 -6.86 1.48
C ASN A 181 7.37 -6.20 1.58
N THR A 182 6.34 -6.97 2.00
CA THR A 182 4.91 -6.59 2.20
C THR A 182 4.16 -6.10 0.96
N SER A 183 3.15 -6.86 0.50
CA SER A 183 2.35 -6.50 -0.67
C SER A 183 0.94 -5.95 -0.35
N VAL A 184 0.45 -6.16 0.88
CA VAL A 184 -0.96 -6.07 1.28
C VAL A 184 -1.72 -4.85 0.79
#